data_AF-R5TR99-F1
#
_entry.id   AF-R5TR99-F1
#
_cell.length_a   1.000
_cell.length_b   1.000
_cell.length_c   1.000
_cell.angle_alpha   90.00
_cell.angle_beta   90.00
_cell.angle_gamma   90.00
#
_symmetry.space_group_name_H-M   'P 1'
#
loop_
_entity.id
_entity.type
_entity.pdbx_description
1 polymer ?
#
loop_
_entity_poly.entity_id
_entity_poly.type
_entity_poly.pdbx_seq_one_letter_code
_entity_poly.pdbx_strand_id
1 'polypeptide(L)'
;MNWLNKLERKFGRYAVHNLTTYLIGTYIIGYAIRLFIPDMMIWLYLQPGAILHGQIWRIVSWILVPPQGSLLEIVIMLMLYYSLGTTLERTWGAFRYNVYIFSGILFTVLGAFVLYILYGSGADFLGGYFSTYYINLSIFLAFAASYPDMELLLYFILPIKIKWMGLVYGVYILYQLATGNPASRIVIISSLLNFVVFFLSSRNLKPYTPKEQVRKAKFRQQTRPHMTYANGAKHRCAVCGRTELDDSSLEFRFCSKCNGNYEYCQDHLFTHQHVK
;
A
#
# COMPACT_ATOMS: atom_id res chain seq x y z
N MET A 1 19.14 -9.08 -0.60
CA MET A 1 18.13 -8.02 -0.83
C MET A 1 16.78 -8.69 -1.03
N ASN A 2 15.76 -8.26 -0.27
CA ASN A 2 14.40 -8.78 -0.38
C ASN A 2 13.89 -8.65 -1.82
N TRP A 3 13.29 -9.72 -2.37
CA TRP A 3 12.74 -9.73 -3.75
C TRP A 3 11.71 -8.59 -3.95
N LEU A 4 10.91 -8.31 -2.91
CA LEU A 4 10.01 -7.15 -2.86
C LEU A 4 10.72 -5.82 -3.13
N ASN A 5 11.92 -5.60 -2.59
CA ASN A 5 12.67 -4.36 -2.80
C ASN A 5 13.19 -4.24 -4.24
N LYS A 6 13.54 -5.36 -4.89
CA LYS A 6 13.92 -5.35 -6.31
C LYS A 6 12.73 -5.00 -7.20
N LEU A 7 11.56 -5.58 -6.90
CA LEU A 7 10.33 -5.26 -7.62
C LEU A 7 9.89 -3.82 -7.37
N GLU A 8 9.97 -3.32 -6.14
CA GLU A 8 9.66 -1.94 -5.79
C GLU A 8 10.54 -0.96 -6.57
N ARG A 9 11.84 -1.24 -6.71
CA ARG A 9 12.76 -0.40 -7.51
C ARG A 9 12.43 -0.39 -9.01
N LYS A 10 11.88 -1.49 -9.55
CA LYS A 10 11.59 -1.62 -11.00
C LYS A 10 10.17 -1.14 -11.35
N PHE A 11 9.20 -1.45 -10.50
CA PHE A 11 7.77 -1.27 -10.78
C PHE A 11 7.06 -0.31 -9.82
N GLY A 12 7.77 0.29 -8.85
CA GLY A 12 7.18 1.22 -7.88
C GLY A 12 6.43 2.40 -8.52
N ARG A 13 6.82 2.82 -9.72
CA ARG A 13 6.14 3.88 -10.49
C ARG A 13 4.72 3.54 -10.95
N TYR A 14 4.37 2.25 -10.99
CA TYR A 14 3.05 1.76 -11.39
C TYR A 14 2.13 1.48 -10.21
N ALA A 15 2.57 1.74 -8.98
CA ALA A 15 1.73 1.56 -7.81
C ALA A 15 0.53 2.51 -7.84
N VAL A 16 -0.67 1.97 -7.72
CA VAL A 16 -1.90 2.75 -7.62
C VAL A 16 -1.98 3.31 -6.21
N HIS A 17 -2.06 4.63 -6.09
CA HIS A 17 -2.23 5.30 -4.80
C HIS A 17 -3.70 5.33 -4.43
N ASN A 18 -4.02 5.24 -3.14
CA ASN A 18 -5.37 5.17 -2.60
C ASN A 18 -6.15 3.94 -3.07
N LEU A 19 -5.49 2.79 -3.19
CA LEU A 19 -6.07 1.54 -3.71
C LEU A 19 -7.33 1.11 -2.94
N THR A 20 -7.33 1.31 -1.61
CA THR A 20 -8.49 1.02 -0.75
C THR A 20 -9.73 1.79 -1.18
N THR A 21 -9.58 3.04 -1.64
CA THR A 21 -10.69 3.89 -2.09
C THR A 21 -11.31 3.33 -3.36
N TYR A 22 -10.48 2.86 -4.31
CA TYR A 22 -10.96 2.23 -5.54
C TYR A 22 -11.71 0.93 -5.23
N LEU A 23 -11.21 0.09 -4.31
CA LEU A 23 -11.91 -1.12 -3.87
C LEU A 23 -13.29 -0.81 -3.26
N ILE A 24 -13.38 0.22 -2.43
CA ILE A 24 -14.67 0.64 -1.86
C ILE A 24 -15.60 1.20 -2.94
N GLY A 25 -15.05 1.96 -3.89
CA GLY A 25 -15.78 2.41 -5.07
C GLY A 25 -16.39 1.23 -5.86
N THR A 26 -15.63 0.15 -6.05
CA THR A 26 -16.15 -1.06 -6.69
C THR A 26 -17.27 -1.72 -5.89
N TYR A 27 -17.22 -1.69 -4.55
CA TYR A 27 -18.32 -2.19 -3.72
C TYR A 27 -19.59 -1.34 -3.84
N ILE A 28 -19.45 0.00 -3.89
CA ILE A 28 -20.59 0.92 -4.09
C ILE A 28 -21.26 0.63 -5.44
N ILE A 29 -20.47 0.48 -6.51
CA ILE A 29 -20.97 0.09 -7.83
C ILE A 29 -21.65 -1.28 -7.77
N GLY A 30 -21.05 -2.24 -7.05
CA GLY A 30 -21.62 -3.55 -6.79
C GLY A 30 -23.00 -3.52 -6.15
N TYR A 31 -23.16 -2.70 -5.11
CA TYR A 31 -24.47 -2.49 -4.47
C TYR A 31 -25.47 -1.84 -5.41
N ALA A 32 -25.06 -0.84 -6.20
CA ALA A 32 -25.94 -0.23 -7.20
C ALA A 32 -26.43 -1.27 -8.22
N ILE A 33 -25.53 -2.10 -8.77
CA ILE A 33 -25.92 -3.17 -9.69
C ILE A 33 -26.89 -4.13 -9.00
N ARG A 34 -26.64 -4.51 -7.75
CA ARG A 34 -27.50 -5.44 -7.01
C ARG A 34 -28.92 -4.88 -6.80
N LEU A 35 -29.04 -3.56 -6.64
CA LEU A 35 -30.33 -2.89 -6.43
C LEU A 35 -31.10 -2.66 -7.74
N PHE A 36 -30.41 -2.26 -8.82
CA PHE A 36 -31.05 -1.87 -10.07
C PHE A 36 -31.14 -2.99 -11.11
N ILE A 37 -30.18 -3.93 -11.11
CA ILE A 37 -30.05 -5.01 -12.10
C ILE A 37 -29.58 -6.30 -11.39
N PRO A 38 -30.42 -6.91 -10.53
CA PRO A 38 -30.02 -8.04 -9.69
C PRO A 38 -29.53 -9.25 -10.50
N ASP A 39 -30.13 -9.51 -11.67
CA ASP A 39 -29.74 -10.60 -12.56
C ASP A 39 -28.30 -10.46 -13.08
N MET A 40 -27.76 -9.25 -13.14
CA MET A 40 -26.38 -9.03 -13.58
C MET A 40 -25.37 -9.57 -12.57
N MET A 41 -25.74 -9.75 -11.29
CA MET A 41 -24.84 -10.32 -10.26
C MET A 41 -24.35 -11.71 -10.64
N ILE A 42 -25.18 -12.54 -11.28
CA ILE A 42 -24.78 -13.90 -11.63
C ILE A 42 -23.62 -13.95 -12.62
N TRP A 43 -23.45 -12.89 -13.42
CA TRP A 43 -22.37 -12.72 -14.40
C TRP A 43 -21.07 -12.19 -13.79
N LEU A 44 -21.13 -11.68 -12.55
CA LEU A 44 -19.99 -11.10 -11.86
C LEU A 44 -19.26 -12.11 -10.98
N TYR A 45 -19.96 -13.14 -10.48
CA TYR A 45 -19.35 -14.15 -9.60
C TYR A 45 -18.17 -14.89 -10.25
N LEU A 46 -17.19 -15.22 -9.42
CA LEU A 46 -16.05 -16.03 -9.84
C LEU A 46 -16.50 -17.48 -10.03
N GLN A 47 -16.66 -17.88 -11.29
CA GLN A 47 -17.04 -19.24 -11.70
C GLN A 47 -16.00 -19.78 -12.69
N PRO A 48 -15.07 -20.64 -12.24
CA PRO A 48 -14.03 -21.20 -13.10
C PRO A 48 -14.57 -21.94 -14.32
N GLY A 49 -15.69 -22.66 -14.18
CA GLY A 49 -16.35 -23.34 -15.30
C GLY A 49 -16.71 -22.36 -16.41
N ALA A 50 -17.38 -21.26 -16.08
CA ALA A 50 -17.74 -20.23 -17.04
C ALA A 50 -16.51 -19.51 -17.65
N ILE A 51 -15.44 -19.34 -16.89
CA ILE A 51 -14.18 -18.74 -17.40
C ILE A 51 -13.57 -19.62 -18.48
N LEU A 52 -13.54 -20.94 -18.28
CA LEU A 52 -13.03 -21.88 -19.28
C LEU A 52 -13.90 -21.92 -20.55
N HIS A 53 -15.18 -21.56 -20.46
CA HIS A 53 -16.09 -21.43 -21.59
C HIS A 53 -16.08 -20.02 -22.24
N GLY A 54 -15.11 -19.16 -21.89
CA GLY A 54 -14.89 -17.87 -22.55
C GLY A 54 -15.30 -16.63 -21.73
N GLN A 55 -15.83 -16.78 -20.52
CA GLN A 55 -16.23 -15.64 -19.66
C GLN A 55 -15.04 -15.11 -18.83
N ILE A 56 -14.00 -14.64 -19.51
CA ILE A 56 -12.70 -14.27 -18.89
C ILE A 56 -12.83 -13.08 -17.92
N TRP A 57 -13.82 -12.20 -18.12
CA TRP A 57 -14.06 -11.04 -17.24
C TRP A 57 -14.34 -11.45 -15.77
N ARG A 58 -14.83 -12.68 -15.53
CA ARG A 58 -15.09 -13.22 -14.19
C ARG A 58 -13.86 -13.32 -13.31
N ILE A 59 -12.65 -13.23 -13.85
CA ILE A 59 -11.39 -13.16 -13.10
C ILE A 59 -11.28 -11.85 -12.30
N VAL A 60 -11.93 -10.77 -12.76
CA VAL A 60 -11.85 -9.44 -12.16
C VAL A 60 -13.21 -8.97 -11.64
N SER A 61 -14.30 -9.30 -12.34
CA SER A 61 -15.63 -8.77 -12.03
C SER A 61 -16.14 -9.15 -10.64
N TRP A 62 -15.65 -10.25 -10.07
CA TRP A 62 -16.05 -10.71 -8.74
C TRP A 62 -15.64 -9.74 -7.63
N ILE A 63 -14.67 -8.85 -7.87
CA ILE A 63 -14.30 -7.77 -6.95
C ILE A 63 -15.46 -6.78 -6.78
N LEU A 64 -16.33 -6.64 -7.78
CA LEU A 64 -17.53 -5.81 -7.70
C LEU A 64 -18.64 -6.48 -6.90
N VAL A 65 -18.53 -7.76 -6.54
CA VAL A 65 -19.53 -8.42 -5.69
C VAL A 65 -19.42 -7.84 -4.29
N PRO A 66 -20.43 -7.08 -3.83
CA PRO A 66 -20.33 -6.42 -2.55
C PRO A 66 -20.47 -7.44 -1.41
N PRO A 67 -19.93 -7.13 -0.21
CA PRO A 67 -20.19 -7.93 0.97
C PRO A 67 -21.69 -8.01 1.29
N GLN A 68 -22.07 -8.97 2.12
CA GLN A 68 -23.46 -9.17 2.54
C GLN A 68 -23.62 -8.77 4.01
N GLY A 69 -24.77 -8.22 4.37
CA GLY A 69 -25.08 -7.76 5.73
C GLY A 69 -26.26 -6.79 5.73
N SER A 70 -26.64 -6.31 6.91
CA SER A 70 -27.59 -5.20 7.03
C SER A 70 -26.96 -3.89 6.52
N LEU A 71 -27.77 -2.91 6.11
CA LEU A 71 -27.27 -1.62 5.62
C LEU A 71 -26.30 -0.96 6.62
N LEU A 72 -26.63 -1.02 7.91
CA LEU A 72 -25.81 -0.47 8.99
C LEU A 72 -24.47 -1.21 9.12
N GLU A 73 -24.48 -2.55 9.10
CA GLU A 73 -23.25 -3.36 9.10
C GLU A 73 -22.37 -3.02 7.91
N ILE A 74 -22.95 -2.88 6.73
CA ILE A 74 -22.24 -2.58 5.49
C ILE A 74 -21.55 -1.22 5.60
N VAL A 75 -22.26 -0.18 6.03
CA VAL A 75 -21.68 1.17 6.16
C VAL A 75 -20.55 1.17 7.19
N ILE A 76 -20.77 0.58 8.36
CA ILE A 76 -19.73 0.46 9.41
C ILE A 76 -18.52 -0.30 8.88
N MET A 77 -18.75 -1.42 8.18
CA MET A 77 -17.72 -2.26 7.62
C MET A 77 -16.91 -1.52 6.55
N LEU A 78 -17.55 -0.78 5.65
CA LEU A 78 -16.86 0.02 4.62
C LEU A 78 -16.01 1.13 5.24
N MET A 79 -16.53 1.85 6.23
CA MET A 79 -15.77 2.88 6.95
C MET A 79 -14.56 2.29 7.69
N LEU A 80 -14.74 1.14 8.34
CA LEU A 80 -13.68 0.43 9.04
C LEU A 80 -12.59 -0.01 8.05
N TYR A 81 -12.94 -0.70 6.97
CA TYR A 81 -11.95 -1.16 5.99
C TYR A 81 -11.27 -0.01 5.24
N TYR A 82 -11.96 1.10 5.01
CA TYR A 82 -11.32 2.32 4.51
C TYR A 82 -10.21 2.79 5.46
N SER A 83 -10.53 2.91 6.75
CA SER A 83 -9.59 3.35 7.78
C SER A 83 -8.39 2.40 7.92
N LEU A 84 -8.66 1.08 7.98
CA LEU A 84 -7.62 0.06 8.08
C LEU A 84 -6.73 0.04 6.84
N GLY A 85 -7.33 0.00 5.65
CA GLY A 85 -6.61 -0.10 4.38
C GLY A 85 -5.76 1.14 4.09
N THR A 86 -6.30 2.34 4.30
CA THR A 86 -5.53 3.59 4.13
C THR A 86 -4.38 3.70 5.12
N THR A 87 -4.56 3.23 6.36
CA THR A 87 -3.48 3.18 7.36
C THR A 87 -2.39 2.19 6.96
N LEU A 88 -2.76 0.99 6.47
CA LEU A 88 -1.79 0.02 5.93
C LEU A 88 -1.05 0.56 4.71
N GLU A 89 -1.75 1.19 3.78
CA GLU A 89 -1.14 1.76 2.58
C GLU A 89 -0.11 2.85 2.91
N ARG A 90 -0.42 3.73 3.87
CA ARG A 90 0.51 4.78 4.34
C ARG A 90 1.75 4.21 5.04
N THR A 91 1.60 3.09 5.74
CA THR A 91 2.63 2.54 6.62
C THR A 91 3.54 1.57 5.88
N TRP A 92 3.00 0.79 4.95
CA TRP A 92 3.74 -0.14 4.11
C TRP A 92 4.23 0.50 2.81
N GLY A 93 3.60 1.59 2.39
CA GLY A 93 3.81 2.24 1.09
C GLY A 93 2.93 1.65 0.00
N ALA A 94 2.56 2.50 -0.98
CA ALA A 94 1.61 2.17 -2.03
C ALA A 94 1.98 0.89 -2.79
N PHE A 95 3.24 0.73 -3.21
CA PHE A 95 3.67 -0.45 -3.98
C PHE A 95 3.45 -1.77 -3.23
N ARG A 96 3.81 -1.84 -1.96
CA ARG A 96 3.70 -3.08 -1.18
C ARG A 96 2.24 -3.41 -0.88
N TYR A 97 1.45 -2.39 -0.58
CA TYR A 97 0.01 -2.56 -0.41
C TYR A 97 -0.66 -3.04 -1.70
N ASN A 98 -0.26 -2.53 -2.86
CA ASN A 98 -0.72 -3.03 -4.16
C ASN A 98 -0.37 -4.50 -4.35
N VAL A 99 0.90 -4.87 -4.14
CA VAL A 99 1.34 -6.27 -4.25
C VAL A 99 0.51 -7.17 -3.34
N TYR A 100 0.25 -6.74 -2.10
CA TYR A 100 -0.53 -7.50 -1.13
C TYR A 100 -1.98 -7.75 -1.55
N ILE A 101 -2.66 -6.71 -2.06
CA ILE A 101 -4.05 -6.82 -2.53
C ILE A 101 -4.12 -7.66 -3.80
N PHE A 102 -3.24 -7.40 -4.77
CA PHE A 102 -3.23 -8.13 -6.05
C PHE A 102 -2.81 -9.59 -5.88
N SER A 103 -1.86 -9.90 -4.97
CA SER A 103 -1.54 -11.28 -4.63
C SER A 103 -2.73 -11.97 -3.96
N GLY A 104 -3.48 -11.26 -3.11
CA GLY A 104 -4.73 -11.76 -2.54
C GLY A 104 -5.74 -12.15 -3.60
N ILE A 105 -6.03 -11.24 -4.53
CA ILE A 105 -6.92 -11.48 -5.68
C ILE A 105 -6.44 -12.70 -6.49
N LEU A 106 -5.14 -12.75 -6.81
CA LEU A 106 -4.54 -13.84 -7.57
C LEU A 106 -4.68 -15.19 -6.86
N PHE A 107 -4.35 -15.26 -5.56
CA PHE A 107 -4.48 -16.48 -4.80
C PHE A 107 -5.94 -16.93 -4.71
N THR A 108 -6.89 -16.01 -4.46
CA THR A 108 -8.33 -16.35 -4.47
C THR A 108 -8.76 -16.94 -5.80
N VAL A 109 -8.32 -16.36 -6.93
CA VAL A 109 -8.61 -16.91 -8.27
C VAL A 109 -8.00 -18.30 -8.44
N LEU A 110 -6.72 -18.49 -8.08
CA LEU A 110 -6.06 -19.80 -8.14
C LEU A 110 -6.77 -20.84 -7.26
N GLY A 111 -7.18 -20.47 -6.05
CA GLY A 111 -7.94 -21.32 -5.14
C GLY A 111 -9.27 -21.78 -5.75
N ALA A 112 -9.95 -20.89 -6.50
CA ALA A 112 -11.16 -21.25 -7.23
C ALA A 112 -10.89 -22.27 -8.34
N PHE A 113 -9.84 -22.09 -9.14
CA PHE A 113 -9.45 -23.07 -10.16
C PHE A 113 -9.04 -24.41 -9.57
N VAL A 114 -8.32 -24.42 -8.44
CA VAL A 114 -7.96 -25.67 -7.74
C VAL A 114 -9.21 -26.41 -7.28
N LEU A 115 -10.20 -25.71 -6.71
CA LEU A 115 -11.48 -26.34 -6.37
C LEU A 115 -12.22 -26.89 -7.57
N TYR A 116 -12.22 -26.15 -8.68
CA TYR A 116 -12.84 -26.60 -9.91
C TYR A 116 -12.19 -27.88 -10.48
N ILE A 117 -10.87 -28.00 -10.40
CA ILE A 117 -10.16 -29.22 -10.82
C ILE A 117 -10.53 -30.42 -9.93
N LEU A 118 -10.71 -30.20 -8.63
CA LEU A 118 -11.00 -31.27 -7.66
C LEU A 118 -12.47 -31.72 -7.67
N TYR A 119 -13.42 -30.80 -7.87
CA TYR A 119 -14.86 -31.03 -7.72
C TYR A 119 -15.66 -30.89 -9.03
N GLY A 120 -15.02 -30.51 -10.14
CA GLY A 120 -15.66 -30.27 -11.42
C GLY A 120 -16.72 -29.16 -11.35
N SER A 121 -17.83 -29.35 -12.07
CA SER A 121 -18.98 -28.41 -12.06
C SER A 121 -19.66 -28.27 -10.69
N GLY A 122 -19.39 -29.18 -9.74
CA GLY A 122 -19.81 -29.02 -8.34
C GLY A 122 -19.18 -27.80 -7.67
N ALA A 123 -18.07 -27.28 -8.20
CA ALA A 123 -17.44 -26.05 -7.72
C ALA A 123 -18.18 -24.77 -8.14
N ASP A 124 -19.09 -24.81 -9.12
CA ASP A 124 -19.81 -23.61 -9.56
C ASP A 124 -20.84 -23.15 -8.50
N PHE A 125 -21.41 -24.08 -7.73
CA PHE A 125 -22.18 -23.78 -6.52
C PHE A 125 -21.33 -23.17 -5.40
N LEU A 126 -20.01 -23.41 -5.45
CA LEU A 126 -19.06 -22.84 -4.50
C LEU A 126 -18.62 -21.42 -4.87
N GLY A 127 -19.02 -20.90 -6.04
CA GLY A 127 -18.70 -19.54 -6.49
C GLY A 127 -19.15 -18.45 -5.50
N GLY A 128 -20.22 -18.70 -4.74
CA GLY A 128 -20.68 -17.81 -3.66
C GLY A 128 -19.75 -17.76 -2.45
N TYR A 129 -18.89 -18.77 -2.25
CA TYR A 129 -17.87 -18.77 -1.20
C TYR A 129 -16.68 -17.91 -1.58
N PHE A 130 -16.37 -17.76 -2.87
CA PHE A 130 -15.31 -16.87 -3.35
C PHE A 130 -15.80 -15.42 -3.36
N SER A 131 -15.72 -14.80 -2.19
CA SER A 131 -16.13 -13.42 -2.00
C SER A 131 -14.98 -12.53 -1.53
N THR A 132 -15.22 -11.23 -1.63
CA THR A 132 -14.34 -10.18 -1.10
C THR A 132 -14.15 -10.26 0.42
N TYR A 133 -14.94 -11.09 1.12
CA TYR A 133 -14.77 -11.44 2.53
C TYR A 133 -13.32 -11.83 2.87
N TYR A 134 -12.70 -12.67 2.06
CA TYR A 134 -11.36 -13.16 2.34
C TYR A 134 -10.26 -12.12 2.13
N ILE A 135 -10.46 -11.21 1.15
CA ILE A 135 -9.59 -10.04 0.98
C ILE A 135 -9.70 -9.15 2.22
N ASN A 136 -10.92 -8.83 2.63
CA ASN A 136 -11.21 -8.02 3.82
C ASN A 136 -10.61 -8.64 5.08
N LEU A 137 -10.78 -9.96 5.28
CA LEU A 137 -10.18 -10.71 6.36
C LEU A 137 -8.65 -10.63 6.35
N SER A 138 -8.04 -10.74 5.17
CA SER A 138 -6.58 -10.62 5.03
C SER A 138 -6.09 -9.23 5.46
N ILE A 139 -6.78 -8.16 5.03
CA ILE A 139 -6.49 -6.77 5.45
C ILE A 139 -6.63 -6.64 6.97
N PHE A 140 -7.67 -7.23 7.56
CA PHE A 140 -7.88 -7.19 9.00
C PHE A 140 -6.73 -7.89 9.76
N LEU A 141 -6.32 -9.08 9.34
CA LEU A 141 -5.21 -9.81 9.94
C LEU A 141 -3.86 -9.06 9.76
N ALA A 142 -3.63 -8.48 8.59
CA ALA A 142 -2.49 -7.60 8.30
C ALA A 142 -2.45 -6.41 9.26
N PHE A 143 -3.60 -5.80 9.51
CA PHE A 143 -3.72 -4.71 10.46
C PHE A 143 -3.45 -5.18 11.90
N ALA A 144 -4.06 -6.30 12.31
CA ALA A 144 -3.89 -6.85 13.64
C ALA A 144 -2.43 -7.22 13.96
N ALA A 145 -1.70 -7.70 12.98
CA ALA A 145 -0.28 -8.00 13.12
C ALA A 145 0.61 -6.74 13.15
N SER A 146 0.21 -5.67 12.44
CA SER A 146 0.97 -4.41 12.38
C SER A 146 0.69 -3.49 13.58
N TYR A 147 -0.54 -3.53 14.10
CA TYR A 147 -1.08 -2.62 15.10
C TYR A 147 -1.86 -3.37 16.20
N PRO A 148 -1.19 -4.26 16.97
CA PRO A 148 -1.87 -5.11 17.94
C PRO A 148 -2.49 -4.34 19.12
N ASP A 149 -1.91 -3.21 19.51
CA ASP A 149 -2.34 -2.42 20.67
C ASP A 149 -3.29 -1.27 20.31
N MET A 150 -3.60 -1.05 19.02
CA MET A 150 -4.62 -0.09 18.61
C MET A 150 -6.01 -0.58 19.03
N GLU A 151 -6.88 0.36 19.41
CA GLU A 151 -8.23 0.10 19.89
C GLU A 151 -9.25 0.39 18.79
N LEU A 152 -10.18 -0.54 18.57
CA LEU A 152 -11.37 -0.34 17.75
C LEU A 152 -12.59 -0.27 18.66
N LEU A 153 -13.43 0.75 18.45
CA LEU A 153 -14.70 0.89 19.13
C LEU A 153 -15.73 -0.03 18.47
N LEU A 154 -16.01 -1.18 19.10
CA LEU A 154 -17.06 -2.09 18.67
C LEU A 154 -18.41 -1.39 18.81
N TYR A 155 -19.15 -1.28 17.69
CA TYR A 155 -20.41 -0.54 17.60
C TYR A 155 -20.36 0.88 18.18
N PHE A 156 -19.19 1.54 18.12
CA PHE A 156 -18.96 2.87 18.71
C PHE A 156 -19.11 2.93 20.24
N ILE A 157 -19.21 1.79 20.94
CA ILE A 157 -19.44 1.72 22.39
C ILE A 157 -18.23 1.15 23.13
N LEU A 158 -17.74 -0.02 22.71
CA LEU A 158 -16.77 -0.79 23.50
C LEU A 158 -15.38 -0.78 22.84
N PRO A 159 -14.35 -0.15 23.45
CA PRO A 159 -13.00 -0.17 22.90
C PRO A 159 -12.36 -1.55 23.12
N ILE A 160 -12.06 -2.24 22.02
CA ILE A 160 -11.37 -3.54 22.04
C ILE A 160 -10.04 -3.40 21.32
N LYS A 161 -8.96 -3.87 21.95
CA LYS A 161 -7.65 -3.95 21.29
C LYS A 161 -7.69 -4.96 20.16
N ILE A 162 -7.15 -4.57 19.01
CA ILE A 162 -7.23 -5.37 17.78
C ILE A 162 -6.57 -6.74 17.94
N LYS A 163 -5.52 -6.86 18.76
CA LYS A 163 -4.90 -8.18 19.04
C LYS A 163 -5.90 -9.23 19.52
N TRP A 164 -6.90 -8.85 20.32
CA TRP A 164 -7.93 -9.77 20.80
C TRP A 164 -8.87 -10.19 19.68
N MET A 165 -9.30 -9.23 18.85
CA MET A 165 -10.12 -9.54 17.68
C MET A 165 -9.37 -10.42 16.69
N GLY A 166 -8.11 -10.11 16.40
CA GLY A 166 -7.23 -10.91 15.55
C GLY A 166 -7.03 -12.33 16.09
N LEU A 167 -6.90 -12.49 17.42
CA LEU A 167 -6.80 -13.80 18.06
C LEU A 167 -8.10 -14.60 17.93
N VAL A 168 -9.26 -13.99 18.22
CA VAL A 168 -10.57 -14.63 18.05
C VAL A 168 -10.77 -15.07 16.60
N TYR A 169 -10.46 -14.20 15.64
CA TYR A 169 -10.51 -14.54 14.21
C TYR A 169 -9.54 -15.67 13.85
N GLY A 170 -8.31 -15.62 14.36
CA GLY A 170 -7.31 -16.67 14.13
C GLY A 170 -7.77 -18.03 14.64
N VAL A 171 -8.32 -18.08 15.86
CA VAL A 171 -8.89 -19.30 16.45
C VAL A 171 -10.09 -19.79 15.65
N TYR A 172 -10.99 -18.89 15.23
CA TYR A 172 -12.14 -19.24 14.40
C TYR A 172 -11.73 -19.86 13.05
N ILE A 173 -10.71 -19.29 12.42
CA ILE A 173 -10.13 -19.82 11.17
C ILE A 173 -9.52 -21.20 11.40
N LEU A 174 -8.78 -21.42 12.49
CA LEU A 174 -8.21 -22.72 12.82
C LEU A 174 -9.29 -23.77 13.10
N TYR A 175 -10.37 -23.38 13.79
CA TYR A 175 -11.52 -24.25 14.00
C TYR A 175 -12.17 -24.65 12.66
N GLN A 176 -12.41 -23.68 11.78
CA GLN A 176 -12.94 -23.92 10.42
C GLN A 176 -12.01 -24.83 9.59
N LEU A 177 -10.69 -24.76 9.78
CA LEU A 177 -9.75 -25.67 9.13
C LEU A 177 -9.85 -27.10 9.66
N ALA A 178 -10.13 -27.28 10.96
CA ALA A 178 -10.25 -28.58 11.60
C ALA A 178 -11.58 -29.28 11.28
N THR A 179 -12.70 -28.53 11.32
CA THR A 179 -14.06 -29.07 11.20
C THR A 179 -14.71 -28.83 9.83
N GLY A 180 -14.19 -27.91 9.03
CA GLY A 180 -14.78 -27.51 7.76
C GLY A 180 -14.61 -28.55 6.64
N ASN A 181 -15.46 -28.44 5.61
CA ASN A 181 -15.41 -29.22 4.38
C ASN A 181 -14.09 -28.92 3.62
N PRO A 182 -13.44 -29.89 2.96
CA PRO A 182 -12.26 -29.64 2.12
C PRO A 182 -12.37 -28.44 1.17
N ALA A 183 -13.57 -28.12 0.66
CA ALA A 183 -13.81 -26.87 -0.07
C ALA A 183 -13.48 -25.61 0.75
N SER A 184 -14.06 -25.45 1.95
CA SER A 184 -13.82 -24.27 2.79
C SER A 184 -12.37 -24.20 3.27
N ARG A 185 -11.73 -25.36 3.51
CA ARG A 185 -10.30 -25.42 3.86
C ARG A 185 -9.42 -24.82 2.77
N ILE A 186 -9.65 -25.17 1.51
CA ILE A 186 -8.85 -24.65 0.39
C ILE A 186 -9.02 -23.14 0.23
N VAL A 187 -10.25 -22.62 0.37
CA VAL A 187 -10.49 -21.17 0.31
C VAL A 187 -9.78 -20.44 1.45
N ILE A 188 -9.88 -20.96 2.67
CA ILE A 188 -9.21 -20.40 3.86
C ILE A 188 -7.69 -20.45 3.69
N ILE A 189 -7.13 -21.59 3.28
CA ILE A 189 -5.69 -21.76 3.05
C ILE A 189 -5.21 -20.76 2.01
N SER A 190 -5.90 -20.65 0.88
CA SER A 190 -5.57 -19.70 -0.18
C SER A 190 -5.50 -18.25 0.33
N SER A 191 -6.45 -17.88 1.19
CA SER A 191 -6.55 -16.55 1.78
C SER A 191 -5.48 -16.28 2.84
N LEU A 192 -5.18 -17.30 3.67
CA LEU A 192 -4.09 -17.25 4.63
C LEU A 192 -2.72 -17.23 3.96
N LEU A 193 -2.57 -17.89 2.81
CA LEU A 193 -1.32 -17.94 2.06
C LEU A 193 -0.90 -16.53 1.63
N ASN A 194 -1.86 -15.68 1.24
CA ASN A 194 -1.60 -14.26 0.99
C ASN A 194 -1.00 -13.54 2.21
N PHE A 195 -1.64 -13.72 3.38
CA PHE A 195 -1.18 -13.13 4.64
C PHE A 195 0.20 -13.67 5.05
N VAL A 196 0.41 -14.99 5.01
CA VAL A 196 1.65 -15.64 5.45
C VAL A 196 2.83 -15.28 4.55
N VAL A 197 2.66 -15.37 3.22
CA VAL A 197 3.73 -15.05 2.25
C VAL A 197 4.13 -13.58 2.39
N PHE A 198 3.16 -12.68 2.50
CA PHE A 198 3.46 -11.27 2.66
C PHE A 198 4.06 -10.94 4.03
N PHE A 199 3.52 -11.51 5.11
CA PHE A 199 4.04 -11.30 6.46
C PHE A 199 5.50 -11.76 6.57
N LEU A 200 5.82 -12.95 6.06
CA LEU A 200 7.20 -13.46 6.02
C LEU A 200 8.12 -12.62 5.12
N SER A 201 7.62 -12.15 3.97
CA SER A 201 8.41 -11.31 3.07
C SER A 201 8.63 -9.89 3.63
N SER A 202 7.68 -9.37 4.41
CA SER A 202 7.71 -8.01 4.97
C SER A 202 8.39 -7.93 6.35
N ARG A 203 8.50 -9.03 7.10
CA ARG A 203 9.10 -9.06 8.46
C ARG A 203 10.56 -8.59 8.51
N ASN A 204 11.29 -8.70 7.40
CA ASN A 204 12.70 -8.31 7.30
C ASN A 204 12.94 -6.88 6.81
N LEU A 205 11.89 -6.05 6.71
CA LEU A 205 12.01 -4.69 6.20
C LEU A 205 11.89 -3.71 7.35
N LYS A 206 13.02 -3.45 8.02
CA LYS A 206 13.16 -2.26 8.86
C LYS A 206 12.74 -1.05 8.01
N PRO A 207 11.70 -0.30 8.39
CA PRO A 207 11.35 0.94 7.71
C PRO A 207 12.55 1.87 7.88
N TYR A 208 13.19 2.24 6.77
CA TYR A 208 14.34 3.14 6.68
C TYR A 208 15.35 2.99 7.82
N THR A 209 16.47 2.33 7.55
CA THR A 209 17.58 2.28 8.51
C THR A 209 17.85 3.71 9.00
N PRO A 210 17.94 3.98 10.32
CA PRO A 210 18.14 5.34 10.85
C PRO A 210 19.29 6.07 10.15
N LYS A 211 20.31 5.31 9.71
CA LYS A 211 21.43 5.77 8.89
C LYS A 211 21.00 6.41 7.55
N GLU A 212 19.99 5.90 6.87
CA GLU A 212 19.48 6.44 5.60
C GLU A 212 18.67 7.72 5.80
N GLN A 213 17.86 7.81 6.87
CA GLN A 213 17.18 9.05 7.24
C GLN A 213 18.18 10.14 7.64
N VAL A 214 19.19 9.81 8.45
CA VAL A 214 20.27 10.75 8.80
C VAL A 214 21.05 11.16 7.56
N ARG A 215 21.32 10.25 6.63
CA ARG A 215 22.00 10.58 5.36
C ARG A 215 21.15 11.53 4.50
N LYS A 216 19.85 11.29 4.40
CA LYS A 216 18.92 12.14 3.62
C LYS A 216 18.69 13.50 4.29
N ALA A 217 18.66 13.54 5.62
CA ALA A 217 18.61 14.76 6.42
C ALA A 217 19.90 15.58 6.27
N LYS A 218 21.08 14.95 6.38
CA LYS A 218 22.38 15.59 6.11
C LYS A 218 22.47 16.14 4.70
N PHE A 219 22.04 15.36 3.69
CA PHE A 219 22.01 15.83 2.31
C PHE A 219 21.04 17.00 2.11
N ARG A 220 19.85 16.97 2.72
CA ARG A 220 18.91 18.11 2.73
C ARG A 220 19.46 19.33 3.46
N GLN A 221 20.24 19.14 4.52
CA GLN A 221 20.90 20.23 5.24
C GLN A 221 22.01 20.85 4.39
N GLN A 222 22.77 20.04 3.66
CA GLN A 222 23.81 20.47 2.72
C GLN A 222 23.26 21.12 1.44
N THR A 223 22.03 20.80 1.04
CA THR A 223 21.37 21.32 -0.18
C THR A 223 20.33 22.40 0.11
N ARG A 224 20.11 22.77 1.37
CA ARG A 224 19.33 23.97 1.70
C ARG A 224 20.07 25.18 1.11
N PRO A 225 19.38 26.09 0.39
CA PRO A 225 19.99 27.32 -0.09
C PRO A 225 20.48 28.11 1.12
N HIS A 226 21.79 28.04 1.37
CA HIS A 226 22.36 28.42 2.65
C HIS A 226 22.78 29.89 2.73
N MET A 227 22.51 30.65 1.68
CA MET A 227 23.07 31.99 1.47
C MET A 227 21.98 32.94 0.96
N THR A 228 21.10 33.40 1.86
CA THR A 228 20.36 34.65 1.66
C THR A 228 21.08 35.72 2.46
N TYR A 229 21.74 36.63 1.77
CA TYR A 229 22.44 37.75 2.38
C TYR A 229 21.49 38.93 2.61
N ALA A 230 21.96 39.96 3.33
CA ALA A 230 21.17 41.17 3.57
C ALA A 230 20.62 41.74 2.25
N ASN A 231 19.40 42.29 2.29
CA ASN A 231 18.63 42.81 1.14
C ASN A 231 18.15 41.77 0.11
N GLY A 232 18.18 40.47 0.42
CA GLY A 232 17.62 39.44 -0.45
C GLY A 232 18.56 38.99 -1.58
N ALA A 233 19.83 39.41 -1.54
CA ALA A 233 20.87 38.90 -2.43
C ALA A 233 21.12 37.41 -2.18
N LYS A 234 21.14 36.63 -3.26
CA LYS A 234 21.45 35.19 -3.25
C LYS A 234 22.94 34.91 -3.34
N HIS A 235 23.70 35.85 -3.92
CA HIS A 235 25.13 35.72 -4.16
C HIS A 235 25.93 36.83 -3.48
N ARG A 236 27.08 36.48 -2.90
CA ARG A 236 28.00 37.44 -2.26
C ARG A 236 29.44 36.94 -2.35
N CYS A 237 30.34 37.82 -2.79
CA CYS A 237 31.76 37.51 -2.81
C CYS A 237 32.35 37.48 -1.40
N ALA A 238 33.07 36.40 -1.06
CA ALA A 238 33.72 36.24 0.24
C ALA A 238 34.91 37.19 0.49
N VAL A 239 35.47 37.81 -0.56
CA VAL A 239 36.65 38.71 -0.47
C VAL A 239 36.22 40.18 -0.39
N CYS A 240 35.46 40.66 -1.38
CA CYS A 240 35.07 42.07 -1.47
C CYS A 240 33.66 42.38 -0.95
N GLY A 241 32.86 41.35 -0.65
CA GLY A 241 31.51 41.53 -0.11
C GLY A 241 30.45 42.00 -1.10
N ARG A 242 30.80 42.26 -2.38
CA ARG A 242 29.84 42.62 -3.44
C ARG A 242 28.82 41.51 -3.65
N THR A 243 27.61 41.91 -4.00
CA THR A 243 26.45 41.05 -4.23
C THR A 243 25.91 41.21 -5.65
N GLU A 244 25.04 40.30 -6.09
CA GLU A 244 24.34 40.41 -7.38
C GLU A 244 23.47 41.67 -7.53
N LEU A 245 23.16 42.34 -6.42
CA LEU A 245 22.37 43.57 -6.39
C LEU A 245 23.21 44.84 -6.65
N ASP A 246 24.53 44.75 -6.48
CA ASP A 246 25.42 45.91 -6.66
C ASP A 246 25.70 46.19 -8.14
N ASP A 247 25.75 45.15 -8.97
CA ASP A 247 25.95 45.26 -10.42
C ASP A 247 25.44 43.97 -11.12
N SER A 248 24.53 44.15 -12.07
CA SER A 248 23.90 43.06 -12.84
C SER A 248 24.86 42.28 -13.75
N SER A 249 26.07 42.80 -13.98
CA SER A 249 27.10 42.16 -14.80
C SER A 249 28.02 41.20 -14.04
N LEU A 250 27.94 41.17 -12.70
CA LEU A 250 28.79 40.34 -11.86
C LEU A 250 28.32 38.87 -11.86
N GLU A 251 29.20 37.97 -12.28
CA GLU A 251 29.01 36.52 -12.07
C GLU A 251 29.70 36.04 -10.79
N PHE A 252 29.01 35.18 -10.06
CA PHE A 252 29.53 34.54 -8.85
C PHE A 252 29.74 33.04 -9.10
N ARG A 253 30.91 32.53 -8.73
CA ARG A 253 31.28 31.11 -8.88
C ARG A 253 31.91 30.56 -7.62
N PHE A 254 31.71 29.26 -7.39
CA PHE A 254 32.35 28.53 -6.31
C PHE A 254 33.76 28.07 -6.71
N CYS A 255 34.69 28.17 -5.77
CA CYS A 255 36.01 27.57 -5.95
C CYS A 255 35.99 26.10 -5.55
N SER A 256 36.39 25.20 -6.45
CA SER A 256 36.45 23.75 -6.21
C SER A 256 37.55 23.30 -5.24
N LYS A 257 38.52 24.18 -4.96
CA LYS A 257 39.67 23.91 -4.08
C LYS A 257 39.49 24.44 -2.65
N CYS A 258 38.52 25.33 -2.43
CA CYS A 258 38.23 25.87 -1.11
C CYS A 258 37.33 24.92 -0.30
N ASN A 259 37.57 24.83 1.00
CA ASN A 259 36.78 24.01 1.89
C ASN A 259 35.57 24.81 2.41
N GLY A 260 34.38 24.48 1.90
CA GLY A 260 33.13 25.18 2.21
C GLY A 260 32.49 25.87 1.00
N ASN A 261 31.28 26.40 1.18
CA ASN A 261 30.48 27.00 0.10
C ASN A 261 30.78 28.50 -0.04
N TYR A 262 32.03 28.86 -0.36
CA TYR A 262 32.41 30.25 -0.59
C TYR A 262 32.27 30.62 -2.08
N GLU A 263 31.54 31.70 -2.35
CA GLU A 263 31.37 32.28 -3.68
C GLU A 263 32.35 33.44 -3.89
N TYR A 264 32.85 33.57 -5.12
CA TYR A 264 33.77 34.63 -5.53
C TYR A 264 33.23 35.29 -6.80
N CYS A 265 33.36 36.62 -6.90
CA CYS A 265 33.10 37.33 -8.16
C CYS A 265 34.23 37.04 -9.17
N GLN A 266 34.00 37.32 -10.44
CA GLN A 266 34.97 37.09 -11.53
C GLN A 266 36.39 37.62 -11.22
N ASP A 267 36.48 38.81 -10.61
CA ASP A 267 37.76 39.45 -10.24
C ASP A 267 38.54 38.69 -9.14
N HIS A 268 37.83 38.03 -8.24
CA HIS A 268 38.41 37.36 -7.07
C HIS A 268 38.47 35.84 -7.21
N LEU A 269 37.88 35.26 -8.26
CA LEU A 269 37.84 33.81 -8.46
C LEU A 269 39.23 33.20 -8.65
N PHE A 270 40.18 33.94 -9.23
CA PHE A 270 41.54 33.45 -9.50
C PHE A 270 42.61 34.05 -8.61
N THR A 271 42.27 35.06 -7.80
CA THR A 271 43.20 35.82 -6.97
C THR A 271 42.99 35.61 -5.47
N HIS A 272 41.93 34.89 -5.07
CA HIS A 272 41.69 34.59 -3.67
C HIS A 272 42.69 33.56 -3.11
N GLN A 273 43.00 33.69 -1.83
CA GLN A 273 43.72 32.67 -1.09
C GLN A 273 42.75 31.53 -0.74
N HIS A 274 43.12 30.29 -1.10
CA HIS A 274 42.28 29.14 -0.80
C HIS A 274 42.13 28.93 0.71
N VAL A 275 40.88 28.91 1.17
CA VAL A 275 40.53 28.54 2.54
C VAL A 275 40.59 27.01 2.64
N LYS A 276 41.48 26.50 3.48
CA LYS A 276 41.68 25.06 3.72
C LYS A 276 40.77 24.52 4.81
#